data_AF-A0A3P5ZCU5-F1
#
_entry.id   AF-A0A3P5ZCU5-F1
#
_cell.length_a   1.000
_cell.length_b   1.000
_cell.length_c   1.000
_cell.angle_alpha   90.00
_cell.angle_beta   90.00
_cell.angle_gamma   90.00
#
_symmetry.space_group_name_H-M   'P 1'
#
loop_
_entity.id
_entity.type
_entity.pdbx_description
1 polymer ?
#
loop_
_entity_poly.entity_id
_entity_poly.type
_entity_poly.pdbx_seq_one_letter_code
_entity_poly.pdbx_strand_id
1 'polypeptide(L)'
;MKSKRSKRAKTLLNGRANSKTIPTDLIIDILSRLPMKSVARFRCVSKLWASIVDLPYLKEFFTTRASAHPQLLFVYKEKHKFVFLSSPQPQNLDENSTPEAVKHLSRIPFRGSSCYVSGHVQGLVCLKFISKRMSPVQIICNPSTGQALTLPKKRMRRSFTRARNILGYDPIDNQFKVLSITRYSTLDQHQVLTLGTGELKWRTIKCSTPQDSFQQGICINGVLYYPVCTRGIDMIGCFHVRSETFSFIEVETTSIGAVFEGTLINYNGKLSSLISDAGDRFADGESRSIKLLVIGNFEKQEWSKHEYVLPPMWKNVVGRADLRLVGFVGTSEVVFSHPSQVIYYNIETQGVVKVAIQGMGASSKCKFATFVNHMEDLKFTHAFK
;
A
#
# COMPACT_ATOMS: atom_id res chain seq x y z
N MET A 1 -4.70 -1.27 65.49
CA MET A 1 -3.26 -1.56 65.34
C MET A 1 -2.74 -0.92 64.05
N LYS A 2 -1.56 -0.30 64.14
CA LYS A 2 -0.95 0.62 63.16
C LYS A 2 -0.47 -0.09 61.87
N SER A 3 -0.66 0.60 60.75
CA SER A 3 0.27 0.86 59.63
C SER A 3 1.30 -0.21 59.22
N LYS A 4 1.36 -0.51 57.91
CA LYS A 4 2.64 -0.50 57.17
C LYS A 4 2.42 -0.09 55.70
N ARG A 5 2.49 1.23 55.46
CA ARG A 5 2.79 1.84 54.15
C ARG A 5 4.22 1.45 53.75
N SER A 6 4.39 0.72 52.66
CA SER A 6 5.69 0.48 52.04
C SER A 6 6.19 1.78 51.37
N LYS A 7 7.25 2.38 51.94
CA LYS A 7 7.94 3.56 51.40
C LYS A 7 8.81 3.13 50.22
N ARG A 8 8.49 3.64 49.03
CA ARG A 8 9.36 3.62 47.85
C ARG A 8 10.56 4.53 48.12
N ALA A 9 11.74 3.95 48.33
CA ALA A 9 12.98 4.70 48.50
C ALA A 9 13.34 5.42 47.19
N LYS A 10 13.40 6.75 47.24
CA LYS A 10 14.07 7.59 46.25
C LYS A 10 15.58 7.47 46.50
N THR A 11 16.28 6.72 45.65
CA THR A 11 17.74 6.81 45.56
C THR A 11 18.06 7.88 44.51
N LEU A 12 18.37 9.09 44.98
CA LEU A 12 18.99 10.14 44.18
C LEU A 12 20.50 9.92 44.17
N LEU A 13 21.05 9.93 42.95
CA LEU A 13 22.33 10.52 42.55
C LEU A 13 23.52 10.36 43.51
N ASN A 14 24.39 9.39 43.20
CA ASN A 14 25.80 9.68 42.85
C ASN A 14 26.53 8.36 42.57
N GLY A 15 27.25 8.29 41.44
CA GLY A 15 28.26 7.25 41.21
C GLY A 15 28.33 6.60 39.83
N ARG A 16 28.57 7.38 38.75
CA ARG A 16 29.61 7.11 37.71
C ARG A 16 29.51 8.18 36.61
N ALA A 17 30.21 9.29 36.83
CA ALA A 17 30.74 10.08 35.72
C ALA A 17 31.85 9.24 35.07
N ASN A 18 31.63 8.85 33.80
CA ASN A 18 32.58 8.33 32.79
C ASN A 18 31.98 7.24 31.87
N SER A 19 30.71 7.37 31.45
CA SER A 19 30.42 6.92 30.08
C SER A 19 30.70 8.12 29.17
N LYS A 20 31.76 8.07 28.35
CA LYS A 20 31.89 9.00 27.22
C LYS A 20 30.64 8.83 26.37
N THR A 21 29.68 9.73 26.52
CA THR A 21 28.46 9.70 25.72
C THR A 21 28.84 10.11 24.31
N ILE A 22 28.52 9.27 23.33
CA ILE A 22 28.72 9.59 21.91
C ILE A 22 28.00 10.92 21.64
N PRO A 23 28.68 11.94 21.09
CA PRO A 23 28.07 13.18 20.66
C PRO A 23 26.84 12.95 19.76
N THR A 24 25.80 13.77 19.95
CA THR A 24 24.52 13.63 19.24
C THR A 24 24.70 13.66 17.72
N ASP A 25 25.55 14.55 17.22
CA ASP A 25 25.96 14.69 15.81
C ASP A 25 26.55 13.39 15.23
N LEU A 26 27.39 12.68 16.00
CA LEU A 26 27.91 11.38 15.56
C LEU A 26 26.82 10.30 15.54
N ILE A 27 25.88 10.32 16.49
CA ILE A 27 24.73 9.41 16.46
C ILE A 27 23.89 9.66 15.20
N ILE A 28 23.67 10.93 14.84
CA ILE A 28 22.94 11.33 13.64
C ILE A 28 23.67 10.86 12.38
N ASP A 29 24.98 11.10 12.27
CA ASP A 29 25.79 10.64 11.14
C ASP A 29 25.73 9.11 11.00
N ILE A 30 25.89 8.36 12.10
CA ILE A 30 25.74 6.89 12.10
C ILE A 30 24.35 6.48 11.60
N LEU A 31 23.27 7.02 12.19
CA LEU A 31 21.90 6.68 11.80
C LEU A 31 21.63 7.02 10.34
N SER A 32 22.18 8.13 9.86
CA SER A 32 22.03 8.57 8.47
C SER A 32 22.68 7.62 7.47
N ARG A 33 23.60 6.74 7.86
CA ARG A 33 24.26 5.79 6.94
C ARG A 33 23.63 4.40 6.96
N LEU A 34 22.69 4.17 7.87
CA LEU A 34 22.16 2.83 8.13
C LEU A 34 20.87 2.54 7.35
N PRO A 35 20.62 1.27 7.00
CA PRO A 35 19.31 0.84 6.50
C PRO A 35 18.20 1.08 7.53
N MET A 36 16.99 1.38 7.06
CA MET A 36 15.83 1.74 7.90
C MET A 36 15.48 0.71 8.97
N LYS A 37 15.64 -0.58 8.65
CA LYS A 37 15.43 -1.67 9.60
C LYS A 37 16.40 -1.60 10.78
N SER A 38 17.64 -1.19 10.54
CA SER A 38 18.63 -0.97 11.59
C SER A 38 18.27 0.25 12.42
N VAL A 39 17.96 1.39 11.77
CA VAL A 39 17.52 2.63 12.45
C VAL A 39 16.34 2.36 13.39
N ALA A 40 15.37 1.56 12.97
CA ALA A 40 14.23 1.16 13.80
C ALA A 40 14.66 0.43 15.09
N ARG A 41 15.67 -0.45 15.01
CA ARG A 41 16.22 -1.20 16.15
C ARG A 41 17.04 -0.31 17.09
N PHE A 42 17.72 0.71 16.58
CA PHE A 42 18.50 1.64 17.40
C PHE A 42 17.65 2.43 18.40
N ARG A 43 16.33 2.53 18.18
CA ARG A 43 15.37 3.04 19.19
C ARG A 43 15.42 2.26 20.52
N CYS A 44 15.88 1.01 20.50
CA CYS A 44 15.98 0.16 21.69
C CYS A 44 17.30 0.33 22.46
N VAL A 45 18.27 1.06 21.93
CA VAL A 45 19.59 1.22 22.56
C VAL A 45 19.53 2.10 23.80
N SER A 46 18.89 3.27 23.70
CA SER A 46 18.64 4.15 24.85
C SER A 46 17.54 5.17 24.56
N LYS A 47 17.07 5.87 25.61
CA LYS A 47 16.10 6.97 25.46
C LYS A 47 16.61 8.09 24.54
N LEU A 48 17.92 8.37 24.57
CA LEU A 48 18.56 9.37 23.72
C LEU A 48 18.50 8.97 22.24
N TRP A 49 18.86 7.72 21.93
CA TRP A 49 18.77 7.22 20.55
C TRP A 49 17.33 7.18 20.05
N ALA A 50 16.39 6.77 20.91
CA ALA A 50 14.97 6.82 20.59
C ALA A 50 14.49 8.24 20.28
N SER A 51 14.88 9.24 21.08
CA SER A 51 14.52 10.64 20.83
C SER A 51 15.16 11.19 19.55
N ILE A 52 16.41 10.81 19.26
CA ILE A 52 17.12 11.25 18.04
C ILE A 52 16.43 10.67 16.80
N VAL A 53 16.14 9.37 16.76
CA VAL A 53 15.40 8.73 15.65
C VAL A 53 14.02 9.37 15.44
N ASP A 54 13.42 9.92 16.49
CA ASP A 54 12.13 10.60 16.40
C ASP A 54 12.21 12.07 15.97
N LEU A 55 13.40 12.66 15.80
CA LEU A 55 13.59 14.05 15.38
C LEU A 55 12.95 14.29 13.99
N PRO A 56 12.23 15.42 13.80
CA PRO A 56 11.55 15.72 12.54
C PRO A 56 12.47 15.70 11.31
N TYR A 57 13.63 16.36 11.39
CA TYR A 57 14.54 16.43 10.24
C TYR A 57 15.12 15.05 9.87
N LEU A 58 15.35 14.15 10.84
CA LEU A 58 15.81 12.79 10.54
C LEU A 58 14.69 11.99 9.85
N LYS A 59 13.44 12.13 10.32
CA LYS A 59 12.30 11.50 9.66
C LYS A 59 12.17 11.99 8.22
N GLU A 60 12.23 13.29 8.01
CA GLU A 60 12.18 13.89 6.67
C GLU A 60 13.34 13.42 5.79
N PHE A 61 14.56 13.37 6.32
CA PHE A 61 15.73 12.83 5.62
C PHE A 61 15.51 11.38 5.17
N PHE A 62 15.00 10.52 6.04
CA PHE A 62 14.70 9.14 5.69
C PHE A 62 13.53 9.02 4.70
N THR A 63 12.50 9.87 4.82
CA THR A 63 11.42 9.96 3.83
C THR A 63 11.96 10.32 2.46
N THR A 64 12.74 11.40 2.35
CA THR A 64 13.35 11.86 1.09
C THR A 64 14.21 10.77 0.46
N ARG A 65 15.04 10.10 1.27
CA ARG A 65 15.84 8.97 0.80
C ARG A 65 14.98 7.81 0.29
N ALA A 66 13.91 7.45 1.02
CA ALA A 66 13.01 6.37 0.64
C ALA A 66 12.23 6.71 -0.64
N SER A 67 11.84 7.97 -0.83
CA SER A 67 11.22 8.47 -2.07
C SER A 67 12.17 8.45 -3.25
N ALA A 68 13.47 8.71 -3.04
CA ALA A 68 14.48 8.64 -4.08
C ALA A 68 14.85 7.20 -4.48
N HIS A 69 14.56 6.21 -3.64
CA HIS A 69 14.87 4.80 -3.87
C HIS A 69 13.62 3.92 -3.68
N PRO A 70 12.58 4.12 -4.50
CA PRO A 70 11.37 3.32 -4.42
C PRO A 70 11.69 1.83 -4.55
N GLN A 71 10.89 1.00 -3.89
CA GLN A 71 11.01 -0.44 -3.93
C GLN A 71 9.77 -1.04 -4.60
N LEU A 72 9.93 -2.19 -5.24
CA LEU A 72 8.82 -3.10 -5.44
C LEU A 72 8.49 -3.76 -4.10
N LEU A 73 7.20 -3.80 -3.75
CA LEU A 73 6.71 -4.57 -2.60
C LEU A 73 5.92 -5.77 -3.10
N PHE A 74 6.34 -6.96 -2.71
CA PHE A 74 5.61 -8.20 -2.91
C PHE A 74 4.94 -8.65 -1.61
N VAL A 75 3.69 -9.05 -1.74
CA VAL A 75 2.88 -9.58 -0.63
C VAL A 75 2.28 -10.90 -1.06
N TYR A 76 2.59 -11.96 -0.32
CA TYR A 76 1.97 -13.26 -0.57
C TYR A 76 1.51 -13.94 0.71
N LYS A 77 0.54 -14.83 0.54
CA LYS A 77 0.07 -15.70 1.63
C LYS A 77 0.97 -16.92 1.75
N GLU A 78 1.49 -17.17 2.95
CA GLU A 78 2.17 -18.41 3.30
C GLU A 78 1.49 -19.04 4.52
N LYS A 79 0.77 -20.15 4.32
CA LYS A 79 -0.01 -20.84 5.37
C LYS A 79 -0.94 -19.87 6.13
N HIS A 80 -0.55 -19.48 7.35
CA HIS A 80 -1.28 -18.60 8.27
C HIS A 80 -0.57 -17.25 8.47
N LYS A 81 0.23 -16.81 7.49
CA LYS A 81 1.00 -15.57 7.55
C LYS A 81 0.91 -14.83 6.21
N PHE A 82 0.90 -13.51 6.27
CA PHE A 82 1.28 -12.67 5.15
C PHE A 82 2.79 -12.46 5.21
N VAL A 83 3.47 -12.65 4.08
CA VAL A 83 4.91 -12.44 3.96
C VAL A 83 5.13 -11.23 3.07
N PHE A 84 6.02 -10.35 3.54
CA PHE A 84 6.39 -9.12 2.85
C PHE A 84 7.83 -9.18 2.42
N LEU A 85 8.02 -8.92 1.14
CA LEU A 85 9.30 -8.96 0.46
C LEU A 85 9.45 -7.65 -0.32
N SER A 86 10.65 -7.08 -0.35
CA SER A 86 10.95 -5.91 -1.18
C SER A 86 12.15 -6.13 -2.08
N SER A 87 12.14 -5.47 -3.22
CA SER A 87 13.27 -5.40 -4.14
C SER A 87 13.50 -3.95 -4.58
N PRO A 88 14.75 -3.51 -4.76
CA PRO A 88 15.03 -2.21 -5.36
C PRO A 88 14.30 -2.09 -6.69
N GLN A 89 13.61 -0.97 -6.89
CA GLN A 89 13.03 -0.69 -8.19
C GLN A 89 14.16 -0.13 -9.07
N PRO A 90 14.51 -0.81 -10.17
CA PRO A 90 15.61 -0.38 -11.03
C PRO A 90 15.27 0.97 -11.67
N GLN A 91 16.30 1.83 -11.82
CA GLN A 91 16.16 3.15 -12.45
C GLN A 91 16.71 3.16 -13.89
N ASN A 92 17.54 2.18 -14.23
CA ASN A 92 18.04 1.91 -15.58
C ASN A 92 18.14 0.38 -15.72
N LEU A 93 17.36 -0.19 -16.62
CA LEU A 93 17.36 -1.62 -16.90
C LEU A 93 18.15 -1.91 -18.17
N ASP A 94 19.23 -2.66 -18.03
CA ASP A 94 19.95 -3.24 -19.16
C ASP A 94 19.44 -4.67 -19.43
N GLU A 95 19.52 -5.14 -20.68
CA GLU A 95 19.05 -6.49 -21.08
C GLU A 95 19.71 -7.63 -20.29
N ASN A 96 20.88 -7.40 -19.69
CA ASN A 96 21.64 -8.37 -18.89
C ASN A 96 21.34 -8.30 -17.38
N SER A 97 20.17 -7.79 -16.99
CA SER A 97 19.80 -7.63 -15.59
C SER A 97 19.82 -8.96 -14.82
N THR A 98 20.61 -9.01 -13.76
CA THR A 98 20.72 -10.20 -12.90
C THR A 98 19.45 -10.42 -12.08
N PRO A 99 19.15 -11.66 -11.62
CA PRO A 99 18.06 -11.90 -10.69
C PRO A 99 18.15 -10.98 -9.48
N GLU A 100 17.04 -10.31 -9.15
CA GLU A 100 17.02 -9.38 -8.04
C GLU A 100 16.96 -10.14 -6.71
N ALA A 101 17.92 -9.84 -5.83
CA ALA A 101 17.93 -10.36 -4.47
C ALA A 101 16.82 -9.68 -3.67
N VAL A 102 15.82 -10.46 -3.29
CA VAL A 102 14.66 -9.94 -2.57
C VAL A 102 14.95 -9.87 -1.07
N LYS A 103 14.73 -8.70 -0.48
CA LYS A 103 14.87 -8.44 0.95
C LYS A 103 13.62 -8.88 1.70
N HIS A 104 13.79 -9.73 2.70
CA HIS A 104 12.70 -10.09 3.60
C HIS A 104 12.41 -8.97 4.61
N LEU A 105 11.22 -8.37 4.50
CA LEU A 105 10.77 -7.30 5.40
C LEU A 105 10.20 -7.85 6.69
N SER A 106 8.97 -8.39 6.64
CA SER A 106 8.23 -8.84 7.82
C SER A 106 7.24 -9.96 7.51
N ARG A 107 6.70 -10.56 8.58
CA ARG A 107 5.68 -11.61 8.52
C ARG A 107 4.56 -11.27 9.49
N ILE A 108 3.35 -11.09 8.97
CA ILE A 108 2.17 -10.79 9.79
C ILE A 108 1.31 -12.03 9.93
N PRO A 109 1.22 -12.64 11.14
CA PRO A 109 0.39 -13.80 11.35
C PRO A 109 -1.09 -13.42 11.27
N PHE A 110 -1.90 -14.33 10.74
CA PHE A 110 -3.35 -14.22 10.78
C PHE A 110 -3.98 -15.57 11.11
N ARG A 111 -5.14 -15.55 11.78
CA ARG A 111 -5.87 -16.75 12.18
C ARG A 111 -7.20 -16.82 11.45
N GLY A 112 -7.19 -17.39 10.25
CA GLY A 112 -8.39 -17.40 9.42
C GLY A 112 -8.22 -18.01 8.03
N SER A 113 -9.22 -17.79 7.20
CA SER A 113 -9.29 -18.16 5.79
C SER A 113 -9.51 -16.91 4.92
N SER A 114 -9.52 -17.11 3.59
CA SER A 114 -9.91 -16.08 2.60
C SER A 114 -9.27 -14.71 2.85
N CYS A 115 -7.95 -14.66 2.75
CA CYS A 115 -7.17 -13.44 2.89
C CYS A 115 -7.06 -12.69 1.55
N TYR A 116 -6.87 -11.37 1.60
CA TYR A 116 -6.53 -10.54 0.46
C TYR A 116 -5.92 -9.22 0.90
N VAL A 117 -5.09 -8.63 0.03
CA VAL A 117 -4.56 -7.27 0.21
C VAL A 117 -5.60 -6.29 -0.32
N SER A 118 -5.99 -5.32 0.49
CA SER A 118 -7.08 -4.38 0.19
C SER A 118 -6.59 -2.99 -0.26
N GLY A 119 -5.30 -2.69 -0.09
CA GLY A 119 -4.74 -1.37 -0.41
C GLY A 119 -3.29 -1.24 0.03
N HIS A 120 -2.55 -0.37 -0.65
CA HIS A 120 -1.23 0.13 -0.26
C HIS A 120 -1.22 1.65 -0.46
N VAL A 121 -0.72 2.38 0.53
CA VAL A 121 -0.53 3.83 0.44
C VAL A 121 0.56 4.26 1.41
N GLN A 122 1.51 5.07 0.93
CA GLN A 122 2.56 5.69 1.75
C GLN A 122 3.30 4.68 2.66
N GLY A 123 3.66 3.53 2.09
CA GLY A 123 4.36 2.45 2.81
C GLY A 123 3.48 1.58 3.72
N LEU A 124 2.22 1.95 3.97
CA LEU A 124 1.28 1.13 4.74
C LEU A 124 0.48 0.20 3.83
N VAL A 125 0.19 -1.01 4.34
CA VAL A 125 -0.60 -2.02 3.64
C VAL A 125 -1.83 -2.38 4.46
N CYS A 126 -2.97 -2.42 3.79
CA CYS A 126 -4.23 -2.86 4.34
C CYS A 126 -4.49 -4.33 3.98
N LEU A 127 -4.64 -5.18 4.99
CA LEU A 127 -4.89 -6.62 4.87
C LEU A 127 -6.28 -6.96 5.39
N LYS A 128 -6.96 -7.89 4.72
CA LYS A 128 -8.25 -8.42 5.20
C LYS A 128 -8.26 -9.94 5.14
N PHE A 129 -8.90 -10.57 6.11
CA PHE A 129 -9.13 -12.01 6.15
C PHE A 129 -10.41 -12.34 6.93
N ILE A 130 -10.91 -13.56 6.77
CA ILE A 130 -12.05 -14.08 7.54
C ILE A 130 -11.51 -14.89 8.70
N SER A 131 -11.80 -14.47 9.93
CA SER A 131 -11.41 -15.22 11.13
C SER A 131 -12.10 -16.58 11.21
N LYS A 132 -11.58 -17.48 12.05
CA LYS A 132 -12.24 -18.77 12.34
C LYS A 132 -13.69 -18.65 12.81
N ARG A 133 -14.06 -17.53 13.44
CA ARG A 133 -15.44 -17.22 13.87
C ARG A 133 -16.30 -16.60 12.75
N MET A 134 -15.90 -16.78 11.49
CA MET A 134 -16.55 -16.23 10.29
C MET A 134 -16.74 -14.70 10.31
N SER A 135 -15.95 -13.98 11.12
CA SER A 135 -15.99 -12.52 11.18
C SER A 135 -14.86 -11.91 10.34
N PRO A 136 -15.12 -10.87 9.54
CA PRO A 136 -14.09 -10.16 8.79
C PRO A 136 -13.16 -9.44 9.78
N VAL A 137 -11.86 -9.58 9.56
CA VAL A 137 -10.81 -8.90 10.31
C VAL A 137 -9.97 -8.09 9.34
N GLN A 138 -9.64 -6.87 9.75
CA GLN A 138 -8.78 -5.98 8.99
C GLN A 138 -7.58 -5.54 9.81
N ILE A 139 -6.43 -5.56 9.15
CA ILE A 139 -5.16 -5.15 9.72
C ILE A 139 -4.56 -4.08 8.82
N ILE A 140 -4.12 -2.97 9.41
CA ILE A 140 -3.19 -2.06 8.77
C ILE A 140 -1.80 -2.45 9.26
N CYS A 141 -0.82 -2.55 8.38
CA CYS A 141 0.55 -2.88 8.76
C CYS A 141 1.56 -2.03 8.00
N ASN A 142 2.71 -1.81 8.63
CA ASN A 142 3.91 -1.29 7.99
C ASN A 142 4.82 -2.49 7.72
N PRO A 143 4.98 -2.93 6.46
CA PRO A 143 5.84 -4.05 6.10
C PRO A 143 7.28 -3.90 6.59
N SER A 144 7.82 -2.68 6.53
CA SER A 144 9.21 -2.35 6.81
C SER A 144 9.57 -2.44 8.30
N THR A 145 8.61 -2.12 9.17
CA THR A 145 8.78 -2.21 10.62
C THR A 145 8.18 -3.48 11.22
N GLY A 146 7.27 -4.14 10.49
CA GLY A 146 6.47 -5.26 11.00
C GLY A 146 5.40 -4.86 12.00
N GLN A 147 5.19 -3.55 12.24
CA GLN A 147 4.09 -3.08 13.06
C GLN A 147 2.75 -3.37 12.37
N ALA A 148 1.78 -3.81 13.16
CA ALA A 148 0.45 -4.12 12.69
C ALA A 148 -0.59 -3.67 13.70
N LEU A 149 -1.68 -3.13 13.19
CA LEU A 149 -2.82 -2.64 13.94
C LEU A 149 -4.09 -3.31 13.43
N THR A 150 -4.80 -3.99 14.32
CA THR A 150 -6.12 -4.57 13.99
C THR A 150 -7.19 -3.49 14.16
N LEU A 151 -7.98 -3.24 13.12
CA LEU A 151 -9.05 -2.26 13.19
C LEU A 151 -10.20 -2.76 14.07
N PRO A 152 -10.87 -1.86 14.83
CA PRO A 152 -11.99 -2.23 15.67
C PRO A 152 -13.13 -2.81 14.84
N LYS A 153 -13.81 -3.82 15.39
CA LYS A 153 -14.99 -4.41 14.77
C LYS A 153 -16.10 -3.38 14.68
N LYS A 154 -16.75 -3.32 13.53
CA LYS A 154 -17.99 -2.55 13.37
C LYS A 154 -19.14 -3.34 14.00
N ARG A 155 -20.04 -2.65 14.71
CA ARG A 155 -21.35 -3.21 15.04
C ARG A 155 -22.19 -3.21 13.76
N MET A 156 -22.10 -4.28 12.98
CA MET A 156 -22.98 -4.48 11.83
C MET A 156 -24.33 -4.97 12.35
N ARG A 157 -25.43 -4.31 11.98
CA ARG A 157 -26.79 -4.70 12.40
C ARG A 157 -27.25 -6.02 11.78
N ARG A 158 -26.63 -6.47 10.68
CA ARG A 158 -26.98 -7.71 9.96
C ARG A 158 -25.73 -8.55 9.67
N SER A 159 -25.86 -9.87 9.74
CA SER A 159 -24.79 -10.86 9.59
C SER A 159 -24.19 -10.96 8.18
N PHE A 160 -24.93 -10.52 7.15
CA PHE A 160 -24.51 -10.64 5.74
C PHE A 160 -23.91 -9.36 5.15
N THR A 161 -23.86 -8.27 5.92
CA THR A 161 -23.38 -6.99 5.42
C THR A 161 -21.86 -7.02 5.24
N ARG A 162 -21.38 -6.86 4.00
CA ARG A 162 -19.93 -6.82 3.71
C ARG A 162 -19.48 -5.37 3.67
N ALA A 163 -18.66 -4.96 4.64
CA ALA A 163 -17.96 -3.69 4.60
C ALA A 163 -16.66 -3.83 3.80
N ARG A 164 -16.46 -2.92 2.85
CA ARG A 164 -15.18 -2.68 2.18
C ARG A 164 -14.51 -1.50 2.87
N ASN A 165 -13.22 -1.63 3.13
CA ASN A 165 -12.46 -0.57 3.76
C ASN A 165 -11.27 -0.23 2.87
N ILE A 166 -11.06 1.06 2.64
CA ILE A 166 -10.08 1.61 1.73
C ILE A 166 -9.20 2.55 2.57
N LEU A 167 -7.88 2.33 2.52
CA LEU A 167 -6.91 3.14 3.26
C LEU A 167 -6.53 4.36 2.41
N GLY A 168 -6.73 5.55 2.96
CA GLY A 168 -6.33 6.81 2.36
C GLY A 168 -5.36 7.58 3.24
N TYR A 169 -4.69 8.54 2.63
CA TYR A 169 -3.67 9.38 3.25
C TYR A 169 -3.89 10.83 2.85
N ASP A 170 -3.95 11.72 3.83
CA ASP A 170 -3.90 13.15 3.63
C ASP A 170 -2.43 13.63 3.72
N PRO A 171 -1.85 14.13 2.61
CA PRO A 171 -0.48 14.63 2.60
C PRO A 171 -0.30 15.95 3.35
N ILE A 172 -1.38 16.71 3.59
CA ILE A 172 -1.28 18.02 4.25
C ILE A 172 -1.16 17.84 5.76
N ASP A 173 -2.13 17.16 6.37
CA ASP A 173 -2.13 16.93 7.83
C ASP A 173 -1.32 15.67 8.21
N ASN A 174 -0.65 15.02 7.25
CA ASN A 174 0.10 13.75 7.38
C ASN A 174 -0.71 12.65 8.08
N GLN A 175 -1.99 12.53 7.75
CA GLN A 175 -2.94 11.71 8.48
C GLN A 175 -3.51 10.57 7.62
N PHE A 176 -3.49 9.35 8.15
CA PHE A 176 -4.18 8.23 7.52
C PHE A 176 -5.61 8.13 8.00
N LYS A 177 -6.50 7.87 7.05
CA LYS A 177 -7.90 7.55 7.34
C LYS A 177 -8.31 6.29 6.59
N VAL A 178 -9.16 5.49 7.21
CA VAL A 178 -9.76 4.32 6.60
C VAL A 178 -11.21 4.65 6.32
N LEU A 179 -11.55 4.80 5.04
CA LEU A 179 -12.94 4.87 4.60
C LEU A 179 -13.52 3.46 4.63
N SER A 180 -14.75 3.32 5.10
CA SER A 180 -15.50 2.09 5.05
C SER A 180 -16.86 2.30 4.41
N ILE A 181 -17.14 1.47 3.42
CA ILE A 181 -18.35 1.48 2.60
C ILE A 181 -19.07 0.15 2.86
N THR A 182 -20.34 0.24 3.22
CA THR A 182 -21.14 -0.89 3.67
C THR A 182 -22.15 -1.27 2.61
N ARG A 183 -22.02 -2.48 2.02
CA ARG A 183 -22.89 -2.99 0.95
C ARG A 183 -24.34 -3.16 1.41
N TYR A 184 -25.32 -2.87 0.56
CA TYR A 184 -26.75 -3.17 0.76
C TYR A 184 -27.41 -2.57 2.02
N SER A 185 -26.88 -1.47 2.54
CA SER A 185 -27.51 -0.75 3.63
C SER A 185 -28.37 0.37 3.08
N THR A 186 -29.68 0.31 3.28
CA THR A 186 -30.62 1.41 3.00
C THR A 186 -30.46 2.60 3.97
N LEU A 187 -29.59 2.46 4.97
CA LEU A 187 -29.28 3.47 5.97
C LEU A 187 -27.79 3.80 5.91
N ASP A 188 -27.48 5.07 5.69
CA ASP A 188 -26.16 5.69 5.63
C ASP A 188 -25.13 5.10 6.59
N GLN A 189 -24.19 4.28 6.08
CA GLN A 189 -23.06 3.82 6.88
C GLN A 189 -21.75 3.87 6.10
N HIS A 190 -21.48 5.03 5.51
CA HIS A 190 -20.10 5.44 5.27
C HIS A 190 -19.49 5.78 6.62
N GLN A 191 -18.37 5.15 6.94
CA GLN A 191 -17.68 5.41 8.20
C GLN A 191 -16.22 5.67 7.92
N VAL A 192 -15.65 6.56 8.71
CA VAL A 192 -14.23 6.86 8.68
C VAL A 192 -13.62 6.54 10.04
N LEU A 193 -12.40 6.05 9.99
CA LEU A 193 -11.55 5.87 11.15
C LEU A 193 -10.21 6.52 10.87
N THR A 194 -9.73 7.34 11.78
CA THR A 194 -8.42 8.00 11.69
C THR A 194 -7.38 7.19 12.45
N LEU A 195 -6.17 7.05 11.90
CA LEU A 195 -5.06 6.37 12.56
C LEU A 195 -4.18 7.37 13.35
N GLY A 196 -3.52 6.89 14.41
CA GLY A 196 -2.56 7.68 15.19
C GLY A 196 -3.17 8.70 16.17
N THR A 197 -4.48 8.66 16.40
CA THR A 197 -5.20 9.55 17.34
C THR A 197 -5.29 8.99 18.76
N GLY A 198 -4.59 7.89 19.08
CA GLY A 198 -4.63 7.20 20.38
C GLY A 198 -5.91 6.39 20.64
N GLU A 199 -7.06 6.82 20.08
CA GLU A 199 -8.30 6.05 20.13
C GLU A 199 -8.83 5.72 18.73
N LEU A 200 -8.92 4.42 18.43
CA LEU A 200 -9.43 3.91 17.16
C LEU A 200 -10.94 3.79 17.24
N LYS A 201 -11.64 4.80 16.73
CA LYS A 201 -13.11 4.82 16.66
C LYS A 201 -13.59 5.04 15.24
N TRP A 202 -14.59 4.25 14.87
CA TRP A 202 -15.38 4.51 13.68
C TRP A 202 -16.37 5.62 13.97
N ARG A 203 -16.43 6.62 13.08
CA ARG A 203 -17.48 7.62 13.07
C ARG A 203 -18.19 7.63 11.74
N THR A 204 -19.49 7.87 11.78
CA THR A 204 -20.32 7.92 10.57
C THR A 204 -20.11 9.26 9.88
N ILE A 205 -20.03 9.21 8.56
CA ILE A 205 -20.02 10.38 7.69
C ILE A 205 -21.19 10.28 6.72
N LYS A 206 -21.74 11.43 6.33
CA LYS A 206 -22.84 11.48 5.38
C LYS A 206 -22.29 11.32 3.97
N CYS A 207 -22.94 10.46 3.20
CA CYS A 207 -22.80 10.43 1.75
C CYS A 207 -24.22 10.40 1.20
N SER A 208 -24.53 11.34 0.30
CA SER A 208 -25.84 11.45 -0.33
C SER A 208 -26.17 10.29 -1.28
N THR A 209 -25.19 9.45 -1.58
CA THR A 209 -25.26 8.47 -2.67
C THR A 209 -25.01 7.05 -2.14
N PRO A 210 -25.96 6.11 -2.32
CA PRO A 210 -25.76 4.70 -1.99
C PRO A 210 -24.75 4.05 -2.93
N GLN A 211 -23.74 3.37 -2.39
CA GLN A 211 -22.58 2.91 -3.14
C GLN A 211 -22.32 1.41 -2.96
N ASP A 212 -22.14 0.70 -4.06
CA ASP A 212 -21.58 -0.65 -4.09
C ASP A 212 -20.21 -0.65 -4.79
N SER A 213 -19.13 -0.91 -4.03
CA SER A 213 -17.77 -0.96 -4.59
C SER A 213 -17.20 -2.39 -4.60
N PHE A 214 -16.82 -2.86 -5.78
CA PHE A 214 -16.37 -4.24 -6.03
C PHE A 214 -14.85 -4.39 -6.11
N GLN A 215 -14.12 -3.31 -6.37
CA GLN A 215 -12.70 -3.35 -6.71
C GLN A 215 -11.79 -2.61 -5.72
N GLN A 216 -10.49 -2.78 -5.87
CA GLN A 216 -9.48 -2.11 -5.06
C GLN A 216 -9.43 -0.63 -5.43
N GLY A 217 -9.46 0.25 -4.43
CA GLY A 217 -9.26 1.69 -4.65
C GLY A 217 -7.78 2.08 -4.57
N ILE A 218 -7.48 3.29 -5.02
CA ILE A 218 -6.15 3.90 -4.96
C ILE A 218 -6.24 5.29 -4.29
N CYS A 219 -5.20 5.68 -3.55
CA CYS A 219 -5.08 7.02 -2.97
C CYS A 219 -4.07 7.82 -3.78
N ILE A 220 -4.49 8.95 -4.35
CA ILE A 220 -3.63 9.86 -5.11
C ILE A 220 -3.82 11.27 -4.55
N ASN A 221 -2.74 11.90 -4.10
CA ASN A 221 -2.72 13.30 -3.67
C ASN A 221 -3.86 13.70 -2.69
N GLY A 222 -4.17 12.84 -1.71
CA GLY A 222 -5.21 13.13 -0.73
C GLY A 222 -6.64 12.73 -1.15
N VAL A 223 -6.82 12.13 -2.31
CA VAL A 223 -8.12 11.65 -2.80
C VAL A 223 -8.10 10.14 -2.99
N LEU A 224 -9.09 9.45 -2.42
CA LEU A 224 -9.35 8.04 -2.63
C LEU A 224 -10.27 7.85 -3.83
N TYR A 225 -9.77 7.16 -4.84
CA TYR A 225 -10.52 6.78 -6.04
C TYR A 225 -10.85 5.30 -5.98
N TYR A 226 -12.12 4.96 -6.23
CA TYR A 226 -12.54 3.56 -6.25
C TYR A 226 -13.75 3.35 -7.17
N PRO A 227 -13.82 2.24 -7.92
CA PRO A 227 -14.98 1.93 -8.75
C PRO A 227 -16.19 1.69 -7.87
N VAL A 228 -17.33 2.25 -8.28
CA VAL A 228 -18.59 2.19 -7.55
C VAL A 228 -19.76 2.09 -8.50
N CYS A 229 -20.72 1.23 -8.17
CA CYS A 229 -22.01 1.18 -8.82
C CYS A 229 -23.04 1.83 -7.90
N THR A 230 -23.79 2.79 -8.42
CA THR A 230 -24.84 3.52 -7.70
C THR A 230 -26.12 3.43 -8.53
N ARG A 231 -27.18 2.82 -7.99
CA ARG A 231 -28.49 2.72 -8.67
C ARG A 231 -28.40 2.19 -10.12
N GLY A 232 -27.45 1.28 -10.38
CA GLY A 232 -27.21 0.70 -11.70
C GLY A 232 -26.29 1.52 -12.62
N ILE A 233 -25.76 2.66 -12.14
CA ILE A 233 -24.81 3.49 -12.88
C ILE A 233 -23.40 3.26 -12.35
N ASP A 234 -22.49 2.90 -13.24
CA ASP A 234 -21.08 2.69 -12.94
C ASP A 234 -20.32 4.01 -12.96
N MET A 235 -19.61 4.30 -11.87
CA MET A 235 -18.94 5.56 -11.62
C MET A 235 -17.60 5.31 -10.90
N ILE A 236 -16.80 6.37 -10.76
CA ILE A 236 -15.66 6.40 -9.84
C ILE A 236 -16.04 7.26 -8.63
N GLY A 237 -16.06 6.65 -7.46
CA GLY A 237 -16.20 7.35 -6.18
C GLY A 237 -14.89 8.04 -5.84
N CYS A 238 -14.97 9.32 -5.50
CA CYS A 238 -13.86 10.15 -5.07
C CYS A 238 -14.11 10.57 -3.62
N PHE A 239 -13.26 10.12 -2.70
CA PHE A 239 -13.33 10.53 -1.31
C PHE A 239 -12.11 11.38 -0.95
N HIS A 240 -12.36 12.66 -0.68
CA HIS A 240 -11.31 13.61 -0.28
C HIS A 240 -10.95 13.33 1.18
N VAL A 241 -9.74 12.81 1.43
CA VAL A 241 -9.36 12.28 2.75
C VAL A 241 -9.37 13.36 3.83
N ARG A 242 -8.91 14.58 3.51
CA ARG A 242 -8.83 15.68 4.46
C ARG A 242 -10.20 16.20 4.88
N SER A 243 -11.00 16.66 3.90
CA SER A 243 -12.33 17.24 4.10
C SER A 243 -13.42 16.20 4.36
N GLU A 244 -13.15 14.94 4.01
CA GLU A 244 -14.05 13.79 4.16
C GLU A 244 -15.36 13.94 3.37
N THR A 245 -15.23 14.57 2.22
CA THR A 245 -16.30 14.80 1.27
C THR A 245 -16.23 13.80 0.13
N PHE A 246 -17.40 13.54 -0.47
CA PHE A 246 -17.52 12.67 -1.63
C PHE A 246 -17.79 13.49 -2.88
N SER A 247 -17.19 13.07 -3.98
CA SER A 247 -17.53 13.46 -5.34
C SER A 247 -17.57 12.20 -6.21
N PHE A 248 -18.15 12.30 -7.40
CA PHE A 248 -18.33 11.18 -8.31
C PHE A 248 -17.97 11.59 -9.71
N ILE A 249 -17.38 10.66 -10.45
CA ILE A 249 -17.03 10.84 -11.85
C ILE A 249 -17.81 9.78 -12.62
N GLU A 250 -18.61 10.23 -13.57
CA GLU A 250 -19.29 9.32 -14.48
C GLU A 250 -18.25 8.72 -15.45
N VAL A 251 -18.38 7.43 -15.70
CA VAL A 251 -17.48 6.72 -16.60
C VAL A 251 -18.23 6.49 -17.90
N GLU A 252 -17.66 6.94 -19.01
CA GLU A 252 -18.19 6.63 -20.34
C GLU A 252 -18.35 5.12 -20.51
N THR A 253 -19.43 4.69 -21.17
CA THR A 253 -19.75 3.26 -21.37
C THR A 253 -18.58 2.47 -21.95
N THR A 254 -17.78 3.08 -22.84
CA THR A 254 -16.62 2.43 -23.47
C THR A 254 -15.42 2.22 -22.53
N SER A 255 -15.41 2.88 -21.37
CA SER A 255 -14.32 2.88 -20.40
C SER A 255 -14.68 2.14 -19.11
N ILE A 256 -15.93 1.69 -18.94
CA ILE A 256 -16.40 0.95 -17.75
C ILE A 256 -15.55 -0.31 -17.52
N GLY A 257 -15.35 -1.13 -18.56
CA GLY A 257 -14.53 -2.35 -18.44
C GLY A 257 -13.12 -2.05 -17.93
N ALA A 258 -12.50 -0.99 -18.45
CA ALA A 258 -11.16 -0.57 -18.01
C ALA A 258 -11.13 -0.17 -16.54
N VAL A 259 -12.13 0.56 -16.04
CA VAL A 259 -12.17 1.02 -14.64
C VAL A 259 -12.45 -0.13 -13.66
N PHE A 260 -13.29 -1.10 -14.05
CA PHE A 260 -13.74 -2.17 -13.17
C PHE A 260 -12.88 -3.44 -13.26
N GLU A 261 -12.28 -3.72 -14.41
CA GLU A 261 -11.44 -4.92 -14.60
C GLU A 261 -9.95 -4.64 -14.70
N GLY A 262 -9.56 -3.39 -14.92
CA GLY A 262 -8.16 -2.97 -14.97
C GLY A 262 -7.50 -2.71 -13.61
N THR A 263 -6.22 -2.35 -13.68
CA THR A 263 -5.45 -1.89 -12.52
C THR A 263 -5.50 -0.37 -12.47
N LEU A 264 -6.13 0.18 -11.42
CA LEU A 264 -6.06 1.61 -11.14
C LEU A 264 -4.67 1.99 -10.64
N ILE A 265 -4.07 3.00 -11.28
CA ILE A 265 -2.71 3.46 -11.02
C ILE A 265 -2.67 4.98 -10.86
N ASN A 266 -1.58 5.45 -10.23
CA ASN A 266 -1.21 6.86 -10.22
C ASN A 266 -0.20 7.09 -11.34
N TYR A 267 -0.64 7.73 -12.43
CA TYR A 267 0.23 8.10 -13.54
C TYR A 267 0.43 9.61 -13.53
N ASN A 268 1.62 10.07 -13.13
CA ASN A 268 1.97 11.49 -13.02
C ASN A 268 0.97 12.34 -12.22
N GLY A 269 0.49 11.80 -11.09
CA GLY A 269 -0.47 12.48 -10.22
C GLY A 269 -1.92 12.41 -10.68
N LYS A 270 -2.20 11.75 -11.81
CA LYS A 270 -3.54 11.56 -12.35
C LYS A 270 -4.01 10.13 -12.12
N LEU A 271 -5.33 9.98 -11.94
CA LEU A 271 -5.96 8.67 -11.92
C LEU A 271 -5.87 8.07 -13.33
N SER A 272 -5.43 6.82 -13.42
CA SER A 272 -5.42 6.09 -14.68
C SER A 272 -5.78 4.64 -14.47
N SER A 273 -6.25 3.99 -15.53
CA SER A 273 -6.44 2.54 -15.55
C SER A 273 -5.55 1.90 -16.61
N LEU A 274 -4.96 0.77 -16.25
CA LEU A 274 -4.10 -0.03 -17.11
C LEU A 274 -4.75 -1.39 -17.35
N ILE A 275 -4.92 -1.74 -18.63
CA ILE A 275 -5.49 -3.00 -19.09
C ILE A 275 -4.67 -3.58 -20.25
N SER A 276 -4.81 -4.89 -20.48
CA SER A 276 -4.37 -5.54 -21.71
C SER A 276 -5.39 -5.33 -22.84
N ASP A 277 -5.03 -5.80 -24.03
CA ASP A 277 -5.93 -5.93 -25.17
C ASP A 277 -7.14 -6.85 -24.91
N ALA A 278 -7.03 -7.79 -23.97
CA ALA A 278 -8.15 -8.61 -23.50
C ALA A 278 -9.19 -7.83 -22.67
N GLY A 279 -8.86 -6.60 -22.24
CA GLY A 279 -9.78 -5.73 -21.51
C GLY A 279 -9.75 -5.91 -19.99
N ASP A 280 -8.77 -6.61 -19.45
CA ASP A 280 -8.60 -6.82 -18.01
C ASP A 280 -7.17 -6.48 -17.53
N ARG A 281 -6.91 -6.70 -16.24
CA ARG A 281 -5.63 -6.40 -15.57
C ARG A 281 -4.53 -7.46 -15.77
N PHE A 282 -4.74 -8.44 -16.63
CA PHE A 282 -3.83 -9.54 -16.89
C PHE A 282 -3.35 -9.52 -18.34
N ALA A 283 -2.10 -9.92 -18.54
CA ALA A 283 -1.50 -10.06 -19.86
C ALA A 283 -0.76 -11.40 -19.93
N ASP A 284 -0.92 -12.11 -21.03
CA ASP A 284 -0.24 -13.37 -21.29
C ASP A 284 0.70 -13.25 -22.49
N GLY A 285 1.30 -14.36 -22.92
CA GLY A 285 2.21 -14.36 -24.07
C GLY A 285 1.54 -14.04 -25.41
N GLU A 286 0.22 -14.08 -25.52
CA GLU A 286 -0.54 -13.76 -26.73
C GLU A 286 -1.04 -12.31 -26.74
N SER A 287 -0.97 -11.60 -25.62
CA SER A 287 -1.29 -10.17 -25.53
C SER A 287 -0.48 -9.36 -26.55
N ARG A 288 -1.17 -8.49 -27.29
CA ARG A 288 -0.59 -7.70 -28.39
C ARG A 288 -0.37 -6.25 -28.02
N SER A 289 -1.13 -5.72 -27.07
CA SER A 289 -1.00 -4.35 -26.63
C SER A 289 -1.45 -4.18 -25.18
N ILE A 290 -1.04 -3.08 -24.60
CA ILE A 290 -1.54 -2.58 -23.33
C ILE A 290 -2.17 -1.21 -23.56
N LYS A 291 -3.25 -0.93 -22.85
CA LYS A 291 -3.98 0.34 -22.96
C LYS A 291 -3.95 1.06 -21.64
N LEU A 292 -3.49 2.32 -21.68
CA LEU A 292 -3.51 3.25 -20.58
C LEU A 292 -4.63 4.27 -20.82
N LEU A 293 -5.58 4.31 -19.90
CA LEU A 293 -6.64 5.30 -19.89
C LEU A 293 -6.34 6.31 -18.78
N VAL A 294 -6.06 7.56 -19.14
CA VAL A 294 -5.75 8.63 -18.19
C VAL A 294 -6.96 9.53 -18.06
N ILE A 295 -7.39 9.80 -16.83
CA ILE A 295 -8.41 10.83 -16.63
C ILE A 295 -7.79 12.20 -16.89
N GLY A 296 -8.35 12.94 -17.85
CA GLY A 296 -7.91 14.27 -18.22
C GLY A 296 -8.33 15.30 -17.18
N ASN A 297 -9.39 16.04 -17.48
CA ASN A 297 -9.99 17.02 -16.57
C ASN A 297 -11.25 16.42 -15.92
N PHE A 298 -11.30 16.42 -14.58
CA PHE A 298 -12.46 15.96 -13.81
C PHE A 298 -13.76 16.70 -14.17
N GLU A 299 -13.67 17.96 -14.59
CA GLU A 299 -14.82 18.78 -14.97
C GLU A 299 -15.34 18.46 -16.38
N LYS A 300 -14.45 18.02 -17.29
CA LYS A 300 -14.81 17.68 -18.68
C LYS A 300 -15.02 16.18 -18.90
N GLN A 301 -14.64 15.35 -17.92
CA GLN A 301 -14.73 13.88 -17.96
C GLN A 301 -14.06 13.22 -19.18
N GLU A 302 -13.11 13.91 -19.83
CA GLU A 302 -12.41 13.41 -21.00
C GLU A 302 -11.33 12.39 -20.59
N TRP A 303 -11.40 11.18 -21.14
CA TRP A 303 -10.37 10.16 -20.99
C TRP A 303 -9.43 10.18 -22.19
N SER A 304 -8.13 10.33 -21.95
CA SER A 304 -7.14 10.09 -23.01
C SER A 304 -6.77 8.61 -23.03
N LYS A 305 -6.88 7.99 -24.20
CA LYS A 305 -6.58 6.58 -24.43
C LYS A 305 -5.24 6.48 -25.16
N HIS A 306 -4.31 5.76 -24.56
CA HIS A 306 -3.00 5.47 -25.14
C HIS A 306 -2.85 3.96 -25.27
N GLU A 307 -2.51 3.49 -26.46
CA GLU A 307 -2.27 2.08 -26.74
C GLU A 307 -0.80 1.88 -27.07
N TYR A 308 -0.16 0.95 -26.36
CA TYR A 308 1.24 0.59 -26.56
C TYR A 308 1.29 -0.85 -27.05
N VAL A 309 1.73 -1.02 -28.30
CA VAL A 309 1.89 -2.34 -28.92
C VAL A 309 3.07 -3.04 -28.28
N LEU A 310 2.87 -4.30 -27.88
CA LEU A 310 3.92 -5.14 -27.30
C LEU A 310 4.84 -5.66 -28.41
N PRO A 311 6.17 -5.71 -28.20
CA PRO A 311 7.11 -6.07 -29.25
C PRO A 311 7.00 -7.56 -29.63
N PRO A 312 7.42 -7.98 -30.84
CA PRO A 312 7.31 -9.37 -31.29
C PRO A 312 7.96 -10.40 -30.36
N MET A 313 9.01 -10.01 -29.62
CA MET A 313 9.68 -10.87 -28.65
C MET A 313 8.85 -11.16 -27.38
N TRP A 314 7.77 -10.40 -27.13
CA TRP A 314 6.92 -10.50 -25.94
C TRP A 314 6.52 -11.95 -25.65
N LYS A 315 5.97 -12.63 -26.66
CA LYS A 315 5.53 -14.02 -26.55
C LYS A 315 6.63 -14.96 -26.07
N ASN A 316 7.86 -14.76 -26.55
CA ASN A 316 9.02 -15.59 -26.17
C ASN A 316 9.48 -15.29 -24.74
N VAL A 317 9.43 -14.02 -24.31
CA VAL A 317 9.85 -13.61 -22.95
C VAL A 317 8.85 -14.07 -21.89
N VAL A 318 7.54 -13.86 -22.15
CA VAL A 318 6.45 -14.20 -21.23
C VAL A 318 6.16 -15.70 -21.21
N GLY A 319 6.16 -16.35 -22.38
CA GLY A 319 5.81 -17.75 -22.52
C GLY A 319 4.35 -18.01 -22.12
N ARG A 320 4.13 -18.95 -21.19
CA ARG A 320 2.80 -19.33 -20.68
C ARG A 320 2.42 -18.65 -19.36
N ALA A 321 3.17 -17.64 -18.94
CA ALA A 321 2.90 -16.95 -17.68
C ALA A 321 1.70 -16.01 -17.86
N ASP A 322 0.84 -16.01 -16.85
CA ASP A 322 -0.24 -15.03 -16.72
C ASP A 322 0.24 -13.90 -15.80
N LEU A 323 0.43 -12.72 -16.36
CA LEU A 323 1.08 -11.60 -15.69
C LEU A 323 0.07 -10.57 -15.25
N ARG A 324 0.14 -10.14 -14.00
CA ARG A 324 -0.66 -9.01 -13.52
C ARG A 324 0.01 -7.68 -13.87
N LEU A 325 -0.75 -6.79 -14.52
CA LEU A 325 -0.39 -5.38 -14.72
C LEU A 325 -0.35 -4.67 -13.36
N VAL A 326 0.83 -4.18 -12.96
CA VAL A 326 1.04 -3.55 -11.65
C VAL A 326 0.94 -2.03 -11.73
N GLY A 327 1.57 -1.44 -12.74
CA GLY A 327 1.57 0.00 -12.98
C GLY A 327 2.89 0.48 -13.58
N PHE A 328 3.14 1.78 -13.44
CA PHE A 328 4.33 2.43 -14.00
C PHE A 328 5.43 2.65 -12.96
N VAL A 329 6.65 2.54 -13.44
CA VAL A 329 7.88 3.03 -12.82
C VAL A 329 8.39 4.20 -13.66
N GLY A 330 8.58 5.35 -13.00
CA GLY A 330 8.80 6.59 -13.71
C GLY A 330 7.65 6.88 -14.69
N THR A 331 8.00 7.26 -15.91
CA THR A 331 7.04 7.62 -16.97
C THR A 331 6.97 6.62 -18.11
N SER A 332 7.94 5.71 -18.23
CA SER A 332 8.09 4.88 -19.42
C SER A 332 8.11 3.38 -19.16
N GLU A 333 8.33 2.93 -17.92
CA GLU A 333 8.43 1.50 -17.61
C GLU A 333 7.12 0.96 -17.04
N VAL A 334 6.51 0.02 -17.77
CA VAL A 334 5.34 -0.73 -17.31
C VAL A 334 5.80 -2.01 -16.63
N VAL A 335 5.31 -2.22 -15.41
CA VAL A 335 5.65 -3.37 -14.58
C VAL A 335 4.55 -4.41 -14.62
N PHE A 336 4.95 -5.62 -14.97
CA PHE A 336 4.16 -6.84 -14.94
C PHE A 336 4.71 -7.75 -13.85
N SER A 337 3.82 -8.43 -13.12
CA SER A 337 4.26 -9.31 -12.05
C SER A 337 3.61 -10.68 -12.08
N HIS A 338 4.41 -11.68 -11.75
CA HIS A 338 4.03 -13.06 -11.51
C HIS A 338 4.78 -13.54 -10.25
N PRO A 339 4.28 -14.54 -9.49
CA PRO A 339 4.93 -14.96 -8.24
C PRO A 339 6.42 -15.32 -8.34
N SER A 340 6.92 -15.69 -9.53
CA SER A 340 8.32 -16.08 -9.76
C SER A 340 9.15 -15.06 -10.53
N GLN A 341 8.53 -14.01 -11.10
CA GLN A 341 9.21 -13.10 -12.03
C GLN A 341 8.50 -11.74 -12.10
N VAL A 342 9.28 -10.71 -12.40
CA VAL A 342 8.81 -9.39 -12.80
C VAL A 342 9.24 -9.16 -14.25
N ILE A 343 8.39 -8.56 -15.05
CA ILE A 343 8.73 -8.12 -16.40
C ILE A 343 8.54 -6.61 -16.47
N TYR A 344 9.54 -5.93 -17.02
CA TYR A 344 9.54 -4.50 -17.28
C TYR A 344 9.45 -4.31 -18.78
N TYR A 345 8.50 -3.50 -19.21
CA TYR A 345 8.34 -3.11 -20.59
C TYR A 345 8.51 -1.59 -20.69
N ASN A 346 9.52 -1.14 -21.41
CA ASN A 346 9.74 0.28 -21.64
C ASN A 346 8.98 0.72 -22.90
N ILE A 347 8.00 1.62 -22.76
CA ILE A 347 7.13 2.05 -23.86
C ILE A 347 7.86 2.92 -24.92
N GLU A 348 9.00 3.51 -24.57
CA GLU A 348 9.76 4.41 -25.44
C GLU A 348 10.76 3.64 -26.30
N THR A 349 11.52 2.73 -25.67
CA THR A 349 12.55 1.91 -26.34
C THR A 349 12.00 0.59 -26.86
N GLN A 350 10.78 0.21 -26.45
CA GLN A 350 10.19 -1.12 -26.65
C GLN A 350 10.99 -2.28 -26.05
N GLY A 351 11.96 -1.98 -25.17
CA GLY A 351 12.75 -2.99 -24.47
C GLY A 351 11.89 -3.79 -23.48
N VAL A 352 12.13 -5.10 -23.41
CA VAL A 352 11.48 -6.01 -22.46
C VAL A 352 12.54 -6.70 -21.62
N VAL A 353 12.55 -6.42 -20.32
CA VAL A 353 13.48 -7.04 -19.37
C VAL A 353 12.73 -7.94 -18.42
N LYS A 354 13.21 -9.17 -18.28
CA LYS A 354 12.62 -10.19 -17.41
C LYS A 354 13.56 -10.45 -16.24
N VAL A 355 13.06 -10.23 -15.04
CA VAL A 355 13.81 -10.40 -13.79
C VAL A 355 13.19 -11.54 -12.99
N ALA A 356 13.98 -12.56 -12.70
CA ALA A 356 13.56 -13.66 -11.82
C ALA A 356 13.55 -13.19 -10.36
N ILE A 357 12.50 -13.54 -9.62
CA ILE A 357 12.40 -13.27 -8.17
C ILE A 357 12.94 -14.48 -7.41
N GLN A 358 14.07 -14.30 -6.73
CA GLN A 358 14.60 -15.32 -5.83
C GLN A 358 13.98 -15.22 -4.44
N GLY A 359 13.68 -16.38 -3.81
CA GLY A 359 13.19 -16.45 -2.43
C GLY A 359 11.67 -16.59 -2.26
N MET A 360 10.89 -16.51 -3.34
CA MET A 360 9.49 -16.98 -3.34
C MET A 360 9.47 -18.45 -3.76
N GLY A 361 9.15 -19.35 -2.82
CA GLY A 361 8.97 -20.77 -3.14
C GLY A 361 7.92 -20.94 -4.26
N ALA A 362 8.14 -21.88 -5.18
CA ALA A 362 7.46 -22.07 -6.47
C ALA A 362 5.95 -22.44 -6.41
N SER A 363 5.20 -21.99 -5.41
CA SER A 363 3.77 -22.24 -5.30
C SER A 363 2.96 -21.16 -6.02
N SER A 364 2.67 -21.40 -7.30
CA SER A 364 1.77 -20.62 -8.16
C SER A 364 0.33 -20.45 -7.62
N LYS A 365 -0.04 -21.19 -6.56
CA LYS A 365 -1.39 -21.18 -5.96
C LYS A 365 -1.59 -20.14 -4.84
N CYS A 366 -0.57 -19.35 -4.50
CA CYS A 366 -0.66 -18.37 -3.42
C CYS A 366 -1.21 -17.03 -3.91
N LYS A 367 -2.18 -16.45 -3.19
CA LYS A 367 -2.62 -15.07 -3.45
C LYS A 367 -1.44 -14.13 -3.32
N PHE A 368 -1.20 -13.36 -4.37
CA PHE A 368 -0.03 -12.53 -4.58
C PHE A 368 -0.46 -11.12 -4.98
N ALA A 369 0.21 -10.11 -4.42
CA ALA A 369 0.03 -8.72 -4.79
C ALA A 369 1.40 -8.04 -4.87
N THR A 370 1.55 -7.18 -5.87
CA THR A 370 2.75 -6.39 -6.11
C THR A 370 2.36 -4.92 -6.08
N PHE A 371 3.20 -4.08 -5.51
CA PHE A 371 3.04 -2.63 -5.52
C PHE A 371 4.35 -1.99 -5.96
N VAL A 372 4.26 -1.06 -6.91
CA VAL A 372 5.36 -0.17 -7.30
C VAL A 372 5.49 0.98 -6.29
N ASN A 373 6.65 1.64 -6.30
CA ASN A 373 6.87 2.87 -5.53
C ASN A 373 6.64 2.71 -4.01
N HIS A 374 6.93 1.52 -3.47
CA HIS A 374 6.88 1.30 -2.02
C HIS A 374 8.04 2.04 -1.34
N MET A 375 7.69 2.87 -0.35
CA MET A 375 8.66 3.58 0.48
C MET A 375 8.84 2.86 1.81
N GLU A 376 10.06 2.42 2.10
CA GLU A 376 10.42 1.86 3.39
C GLU A 376 10.69 2.99 4.42
N ASP A 377 9.65 3.55 5.01
CA ASP A 377 9.77 4.73 5.89
C ASP A 377 9.28 4.48 7.35
N LEU A 378 9.90 5.20 8.30
CA LEU A 378 9.54 5.29 9.73
C LEU A 378 8.62 6.46 10.07
N LYS A 379 8.37 7.39 9.12
CA LYS A 379 7.53 8.59 9.32
C LYS A 379 6.20 8.25 10.00
N PHE A 380 5.61 7.11 9.65
CA PHE A 380 4.26 6.72 10.07
C PHE A 380 4.21 5.72 11.22
N THR A 381 5.30 5.56 11.98
CA THR A 381 5.30 4.77 13.22
C THR A 381 4.26 5.23 14.24
N HIS A 382 3.89 6.53 14.22
CA HIS A 382 2.84 7.10 15.06
C HIS A 382 1.43 6.59 14.71
N ALA A 383 1.19 6.12 13.48
CA ALA A 383 -0.11 5.58 13.07
C ALA A 383 -0.52 4.31 13.84
N PHE A 384 0.44 3.68 14.55
CA PHE A 384 0.26 2.47 15.35
C PHE A 384 0.22 2.74 16.86
N LYS A 385 0.31 4.00 17.27
CA LYS A 385 0.09 4.44 18.66
C LYS A 385 -1.39 4.72 18.87
#